data_AF-A0A847EIZ7-F1
#
_entry.id   AF-A0A847EIZ7-F1
#
_cell.length_a   1.000
_cell.length_b   1.000
_cell.length_c   1.000
_cell.angle_alpha   90.00
_cell.angle_beta   90.00
_cell.angle_gamma   90.00
#
_symmetry.space_group_name_H-M   'P 1'
#
loop_
_entity.id
_entity.type
_entity.pdbx_description
1 polymer ?
#
loop_
_entity_poly.entity_id
_entity_poly.type
_entity_poly.pdbx_seq_one_letter_code
_entity_poly.pdbx_strand_id
1 'polypeptide(L)'
;WMHINSISTLGPNRWYDAGDERFHPDNIIWDSRQSNIIAIIEKKTGKIVWQIGPEYNTSPEVRKLGWIIGQHHAHMIPRGLPGEGNLLIYDNGGSAGYGVSNPGAPNGVGTARRDFSRVLELNPLTLEVVWTNQPAGGPGSPPSKSLRIYSGHISSAQRLVNGNTLINEGASGHFIEVTPELDVVWDYVSPYFSKRGLMNHVYRAYRVPYDWVPQVEKPAEIALPEIDISSFRVPGSPKTKVLKTTRIR
;
A
#
# COMPACT_ATOMS: atom_id res chain seq x y z
N TRP A 1 1.95 20.72 -10.85
CA TRP A 1 2.78 19.64 -11.43
C TRP A 1 2.08 18.31 -11.18
N MET A 2 1.88 17.49 -12.21
CA MET A 2 1.33 16.15 -12.01
C MET A 2 2.47 15.14 -11.96
N HIS A 3 2.67 14.52 -10.81
CA HIS A 3 3.65 13.48 -10.58
C HIS A 3 2.96 12.14 -10.75
N ILE A 4 3.02 11.57 -11.96
CA ILE A 4 2.49 10.24 -12.23
C ILE A 4 3.40 9.21 -11.56
N ASN A 5 2.90 8.53 -10.54
CA ASN A 5 3.69 7.57 -9.79
C ASN A 5 3.64 6.18 -10.39
N SER A 6 2.44 5.74 -10.76
CA SER A 6 2.23 4.42 -11.32
C SER A 6 1.32 4.49 -12.54
N ILE A 7 1.54 3.51 -13.41
CA ILE A 7 0.77 3.29 -14.62
C ILE A 7 0.78 1.78 -14.88
N SER A 8 -0.37 1.23 -15.22
CA SER A 8 -0.51 -0.17 -15.65
C SER A 8 -1.71 -0.34 -16.57
N THR A 9 -1.72 -1.39 -17.38
CA THR A 9 -2.96 -1.84 -18.02
C THR A 9 -3.87 -2.49 -16.99
N LEU A 10 -5.19 -2.41 -17.17
CA LEU A 10 -6.14 -3.08 -16.27
C LEU A 10 -6.02 -4.61 -16.32
N GLY A 11 -5.75 -5.16 -17.50
CA GLY A 11 -5.78 -6.60 -17.73
C GLY A 11 -7.20 -7.19 -17.68
N PRO A 12 -7.36 -8.50 -17.92
CA PRO A 12 -8.64 -9.19 -17.83
C PRO A 12 -9.26 -9.01 -16.44
N ASN A 13 -10.54 -8.67 -16.39
CA ASN A 13 -11.24 -8.40 -15.13
C ASN A 13 -12.75 -8.61 -15.25
N ARG A 14 -13.39 -8.90 -14.12
CA ARG A 14 -14.83 -9.17 -14.05
C ARG A 14 -15.74 -8.04 -14.51
N TRP A 15 -15.30 -6.78 -14.44
CA TRP A 15 -16.15 -5.64 -14.78
C TRP A 15 -16.32 -5.51 -16.29
N TYR A 16 -15.23 -5.73 -17.04
CA TYR A 16 -15.31 -5.79 -18.49
C TYR A 16 -16.11 -7.01 -18.97
N ASP A 17 -15.92 -8.17 -18.34
CA ASP A 17 -16.73 -9.37 -18.65
C ASP A 17 -18.23 -9.15 -18.41
N ALA A 18 -18.58 -8.26 -17.46
CA ALA A 18 -19.95 -7.83 -17.19
C ALA A 18 -20.45 -6.70 -18.12
N GLY A 19 -19.64 -6.26 -19.09
CA GLY A 19 -20.00 -5.28 -20.12
C GLY A 19 -19.63 -3.82 -19.81
N ASP A 20 -18.89 -3.54 -18.73
CA ASP A 20 -18.45 -2.16 -18.43
C ASP A 20 -17.17 -1.80 -19.20
N GLU A 21 -17.33 -1.14 -20.33
CA GLU A 21 -16.23 -0.76 -21.24
C GLU A 21 -15.19 0.17 -20.61
N ARG A 22 -15.52 0.87 -19.52
CA ARG A 22 -14.54 1.70 -18.78
C ARG A 22 -13.37 0.84 -18.29
N PHE A 23 -13.64 -0.43 -18.00
CA PHE A 23 -12.66 -1.38 -17.49
C PHE A 23 -12.09 -2.32 -18.56
N HIS A 24 -12.16 -1.95 -19.86
CA HIS A 24 -11.54 -2.73 -20.93
C HIS A 24 -10.07 -3.10 -20.60
N PRO A 25 -9.61 -4.34 -20.79
CA PRO A 25 -8.29 -4.81 -20.35
C PRO A 25 -7.09 -3.96 -20.79
N ASP A 26 -7.16 -3.41 -22.00
CA ASP A 26 -6.13 -2.53 -22.56
C ASP A 26 -6.15 -1.09 -22.02
N ASN A 27 -7.21 -0.68 -21.30
CA ASN A 27 -7.27 0.64 -20.68
C ASN A 27 -6.19 0.77 -19.62
N ILE A 28 -5.81 2.02 -19.36
CA ILE A 28 -4.64 2.35 -18.56
C ILE A 28 -5.11 2.96 -17.25
N ILE A 29 -4.82 2.30 -16.13
CA ILE A 29 -4.94 2.90 -14.81
C ILE A 29 -3.64 3.62 -14.45
N TRP A 30 -3.76 4.78 -13.84
CA TRP A 30 -2.64 5.56 -13.35
C TRP A 30 -3.03 6.33 -12.10
N ASP A 31 -2.01 6.73 -11.34
CA ASP A 31 -2.18 7.62 -10.20
C ASP A 31 -1.16 8.76 -10.21
N SER A 32 -1.61 9.93 -9.74
CA SER A 32 -0.79 11.11 -9.54
C SER A 32 -0.71 11.44 -8.07
N ARG A 33 0.49 11.29 -7.52
CA ARG A 33 0.79 11.58 -6.11
C ARG A 33 0.43 13.03 -5.77
N GLN A 34 0.83 13.99 -6.59
CA GLN A 34 0.78 15.40 -6.22
C GLN A 34 -0.62 15.98 -6.31
N SER A 35 -1.46 15.45 -7.21
CA SER A 35 -2.84 15.89 -7.38
C SER A 35 -3.85 15.02 -6.64
N ASN A 36 -3.45 13.92 -5.98
CA ASN A 36 -4.36 12.97 -5.34
C ASN A 36 -5.40 12.37 -6.31
N ILE A 37 -5.01 12.17 -7.58
CA ILE A 37 -5.89 11.63 -8.62
C ILE A 37 -5.53 10.18 -8.90
N ILE A 38 -6.55 9.33 -9.03
CA ILE A 38 -6.44 8.00 -9.62
C ILE A 38 -7.45 7.94 -10.75
N ALA A 39 -7.04 7.52 -11.93
CA ALA A 39 -7.92 7.51 -13.09
C ALA A 39 -7.62 6.36 -14.05
N ILE A 40 -8.61 6.05 -14.87
CA ILE A 40 -8.51 5.11 -15.99
C ILE A 40 -8.69 5.89 -17.28
N ILE A 41 -7.75 5.71 -18.21
CA ILE A 41 -7.80 6.24 -19.57
C ILE A 41 -8.21 5.12 -20.52
N GLU A 42 -9.21 5.40 -21.36
CA GLU A 42 -9.51 4.59 -22.53
C GLU A 42 -8.35 4.72 -23.52
N LYS A 43 -7.56 3.65 -23.67
CA LYS A 43 -6.31 3.70 -24.44
C LYS A 43 -6.52 4.07 -25.90
N LYS A 44 -7.66 3.70 -26.48
CA LYS A 44 -7.98 3.96 -27.90
C LYS A 44 -8.24 5.44 -28.19
N THR A 45 -8.81 6.18 -27.24
CA THR A 45 -9.27 7.57 -27.47
C THR A 45 -8.52 8.60 -26.63
N GLY A 46 -7.82 8.18 -25.58
CA GLY A 46 -7.17 9.06 -24.61
C GLY A 46 -8.14 9.70 -23.60
N LYS A 47 -9.43 9.35 -23.62
CA LYS A 47 -10.43 9.89 -22.68
C LYS A 47 -10.25 9.29 -21.30
N ILE A 48 -10.41 10.11 -20.26
CA ILE A 48 -10.60 9.61 -18.90
C ILE A 48 -12.01 9.03 -18.80
N VAL A 49 -12.12 7.74 -18.48
CA VAL A 49 -13.40 7.00 -18.42
C VAL A 49 -13.81 6.64 -17.00
N TRP A 50 -12.88 6.75 -16.04
CA TRP A 50 -13.14 6.60 -14.60
C TRP A 50 -12.11 7.45 -13.84
N GLN A 51 -12.52 8.08 -12.74
CA GLN A 51 -11.64 8.91 -11.93
C GLN A 51 -12.14 9.04 -10.48
N ILE A 52 -11.21 9.05 -9.54
CA ILE A 52 -11.41 9.60 -8.19
C ILE A 52 -10.34 10.67 -7.89
N GLY A 53 -10.71 11.60 -7.01
CA GLY A 53 -9.92 12.81 -6.77
C GLY A 53 -10.01 13.82 -7.92
N PRO A 54 -9.39 15.01 -7.79
CA PRO A 54 -8.61 15.45 -6.63
C PRO A 54 -9.48 15.82 -5.41
N GLU A 55 -10.78 16.01 -5.62
CA GLU A 55 -11.78 16.36 -4.60
C GLU A 55 -12.51 15.13 -4.07
N TYR A 56 -12.38 14.84 -2.78
CA TYR A 56 -13.02 13.70 -2.10
C TYR A 56 -14.20 14.13 -1.22
N ASN A 57 -14.80 15.29 -1.51
CA ASN A 57 -15.93 15.86 -0.77
C ASN A 57 -17.19 16.09 -1.65
N THR A 58 -17.20 15.58 -2.87
CA THR A 58 -18.23 15.86 -3.87
C THR A 58 -19.46 14.94 -3.78
N SER A 59 -19.33 13.74 -3.18
CA SER A 59 -20.44 12.81 -2.96
C SER A 59 -20.31 12.08 -1.60
N PRO A 60 -21.39 11.48 -1.07
CA PRO A 60 -21.33 10.66 0.14
C PRO A 60 -20.31 9.51 0.06
N GLU A 61 -20.20 8.88 -1.11
CA GLU A 61 -19.31 7.74 -1.37
C GLU A 61 -17.84 8.15 -1.27
N VAL A 62 -17.43 9.22 -1.97
CA VAL A 62 -16.05 9.71 -1.89
C VAL A 62 -15.71 10.33 -0.53
N ARG A 63 -16.70 10.90 0.18
CA ARG A 63 -16.51 11.38 1.56
C ARG A 63 -16.22 10.22 2.51
N LYS A 64 -16.93 9.09 2.36
CA LYS A 64 -16.74 7.89 3.19
C LYS A 64 -15.37 7.25 2.99
N LEU A 65 -14.82 7.32 1.78
CA LEU A 65 -13.44 6.88 1.48
C LEU A 65 -12.38 7.66 2.30
N GLY A 66 -12.68 8.93 2.58
CA GLY A 66 -11.71 9.91 3.05
C GLY A 66 -10.71 10.27 1.97
N TRP A 67 -9.92 11.33 2.20
CA TRP A 67 -8.91 11.74 1.24
C TRP A 67 -7.84 10.65 1.07
N ILE A 68 -7.62 10.23 -0.17
CA ILE A 68 -6.42 9.50 -0.56
C ILE A 68 -5.33 10.54 -0.82
N ILE A 69 -4.19 10.43 -0.14
CA ILE A 69 -3.18 11.50 -0.09
C ILE A 69 -1.83 10.96 -0.51
N GLY A 70 -1.31 11.48 -1.61
CA GLY A 70 0.04 11.19 -2.06
C GLY A 70 0.26 9.72 -2.39
N GLN A 71 -0.79 9.04 -2.85
CA GLN A 71 -0.83 7.60 -3.11
C GLN A 71 0.20 7.14 -4.12
N HIS A 72 0.48 5.85 -4.04
CA HIS A 72 1.35 5.10 -4.92
C HIS A 72 0.67 3.78 -5.30
N HIS A 73 1.13 3.20 -6.41
CA HIS A 73 0.81 1.83 -6.82
C HIS A 73 -0.70 1.52 -6.90
N ALA A 74 -1.49 2.46 -7.43
CA ALA A 74 -2.88 2.18 -7.74
C ALA A 74 -2.96 1.25 -8.96
N HIS A 75 -3.53 0.06 -8.77
CA HIS A 75 -3.71 -0.91 -9.84
C HIS A 75 -4.97 -1.73 -9.59
N MET A 76 -5.47 -2.38 -10.64
CA MET A 76 -6.52 -3.37 -10.51
C MET A 76 -5.93 -4.68 -10.03
N ILE A 77 -6.59 -5.35 -9.08
CA ILE A 77 -6.24 -6.71 -8.66
C ILE A 77 -6.45 -7.64 -9.86
N PRO A 78 -5.38 -8.29 -10.37
CA PRO A 78 -5.46 -9.15 -11.54
C PRO A 78 -6.42 -10.33 -11.40
N ARG A 79 -6.85 -10.85 -12.56
CA ARG A 79 -7.63 -12.09 -12.65
C ARG A 79 -6.97 -13.25 -11.91
N GLY A 80 -7.81 -14.04 -11.24
CA GLY A 80 -7.39 -15.23 -10.49
C GLY A 80 -6.84 -14.94 -9.09
N LEU A 81 -6.82 -13.68 -8.65
CA LEU A 81 -6.47 -13.31 -7.28
C LEU A 81 -7.73 -12.95 -6.48
N PRO A 82 -7.75 -13.20 -5.16
CA PRO A 82 -8.83 -12.75 -4.29
C PRO A 82 -9.05 -11.24 -4.39
N GLY A 83 -10.27 -10.81 -4.70
CA GLY A 83 -10.58 -9.40 -4.96
C GLY A 83 -10.43 -8.98 -6.43
N GLU A 84 -10.31 -9.92 -7.39
CA GLU A 84 -10.27 -9.64 -8.84
C GLU A 84 -11.20 -8.48 -9.25
N GLY A 85 -10.62 -7.52 -9.97
CA GLY A 85 -11.34 -6.34 -10.46
C GLY A 85 -11.47 -5.20 -9.44
N ASN A 86 -11.24 -5.41 -8.15
CA ASN A 86 -11.10 -4.30 -7.20
C ASN A 86 -9.79 -3.56 -7.46
N LEU A 87 -9.70 -2.31 -7.00
CA LEU A 87 -8.45 -1.54 -7.01
C LEU A 87 -7.70 -1.77 -5.72
N LEU A 88 -6.38 -1.97 -5.80
CA LEU A 88 -5.49 -1.98 -4.65
C LEU A 88 -4.60 -0.73 -4.71
N ILE A 89 -4.59 0.04 -3.63
CA ILE A 89 -3.97 1.37 -3.58
C ILE A 89 -3.12 1.48 -2.31
N TYR A 90 -1.87 1.94 -2.42
CA TYR A 90 -1.09 2.35 -1.26
C TYR A 90 -1.31 3.85 -1.03
N ASP A 91 -2.14 4.20 -0.06
CA ASP A 91 -2.45 5.58 0.33
C ASP A 91 -1.46 6.06 1.40
N ASN A 92 -0.41 6.75 0.95
CA ASN A 92 0.74 7.12 1.77
C ASN A 92 0.42 8.05 2.94
N GLY A 93 -0.55 8.96 2.78
CA GLY A 93 -0.90 9.97 3.77
C GLY A 93 -0.03 11.23 3.72
N GLY A 94 1.29 11.07 3.64
CA GLY A 94 2.34 12.12 3.79
C GLY A 94 1.93 13.57 3.48
N SER A 95 2.26 14.07 2.30
CA SER A 95 1.91 15.45 1.88
C SER A 95 1.70 15.52 0.37
N ALA A 96 0.52 15.99 -0.04
CA ALA A 96 0.09 16.13 -1.43
C ALA A 96 -1.10 17.10 -1.55
N GLY A 97 -1.63 17.26 -2.77
CA GLY A 97 -2.76 18.11 -3.07
C GLY A 97 -2.38 19.57 -3.35
N TYR A 98 -3.30 20.25 -4.03
CA TYR A 98 -3.25 21.67 -4.31
C TYR A 98 -4.47 22.34 -3.67
N GLY A 99 -4.30 23.53 -3.11
CA GLY A 99 -5.40 24.26 -2.51
C GLY A 99 -4.99 25.66 -2.04
N VAL A 100 -5.80 26.24 -1.16
CA VAL A 100 -5.53 27.58 -0.61
C VAL A 100 -4.30 27.55 0.29
N SER A 101 -3.45 28.57 0.16
CA SER A 101 -2.31 28.80 1.04
C SER A 101 -2.73 28.80 2.51
N ASN A 102 -1.97 28.09 3.34
CA ASN A 102 -2.18 27.99 4.78
C ASN A 102 -0.84 27.77 5.51
N PRO A 103 -0.77 27.80 6.85
CA PRO A 103 0.50 27.65 7.58
C PRO A 103 1.27 26.35 7.26
N GLY A 104 0.55 25.26 6.94
CA GLY A 104 1.16 24.00 6.50
C GLY A 104 1.64 24.04 5.05
N ALA A 105 0.95 24.77 4.17
CA ALA A 105 1.23 24.87 2.74
C ALA A 105 1.22 26.35 2.27
N PRO A 106 2.29 27.14 2.52
CA PRO A 106 2.29 28.58 2.27
C PRO A 106 2.07 28.98 0.80
N ASN A 107 2.41 28.10 -0.14
CA ASN A 107 2.22 28.30 -1.59
C ASN A 107 1.06 27.44 -2.15
N GLY A 108 0.19 26.90 -1.29
CA GLY A 108 -0.93 26.07 -1.70
C GLY A 108 -0.55 24.66 -2.20
N VAL A 109 0.71 24.23 -2.04
CA VAL A 109 1.18 22.88 -2.40
C VAL A 109 1.32 22.01 -1.16
N GLY A 110 0.77 20.79 -1.19
CA GLY A 110 0.83 19.87 -0.05
C GLY A 110 -0.18 20.22 1.04
N THR A 111 -1.39 20.65 0.63
CA THR A 111 -2.49 21.07 1.51
C THR A 111 -3.17 19.91 2.22
N ALA A 112 -3.09 18.69 1.67
CA ALA A 112 -3.57 17.47 2.30
C ALA A 112 -2.40 16.71 2.93
N ARG A 113 -2.55 16.32 4.21
CA ARG A 113 -1.51 15.64 5.00
C ARG A 113 -2.10 14.64 5.95
N ARG A 114 -1.36 13.56 6.18
CA ARG A 114 -1.69 12.50 7.14
C ARG A 114 -0.43 11.73 7.53
N ASP A 115 -0.30 11.43 8.81
CA ASP A 115 0.88 10.84 9.45
C ASP A 115 0.81 9.31 9.56
N PHE A 116 -0.03 8.69 8.73
CA PHE A 116 -0.12 7.24 8.60
C PHE A 116 -0.40 6.84 7.16
N SER A 117 0.11 5.66 6.78
CA SER A 117 -0.23 5.03 5.53
C SER A 117 -1.34 3.99 5.72
N ARG A 118 -2.09 3.76 4.64
CA ARG A 118 -3.07 2.67 4.56
C ARG A 118 -3.05 2.06 3.17
N VAL A 119 -3.27 0.76 3.10
CA VAL A 119 -3.56 0.04 1.86
C VAL A 119 -5.07 -0.07 1.77
N LEU A 120 -5.62 0.28 0.61
CA LEU A 120 -7.06 0.23 0.35
C LEU A 120 -7.34 -0.77 -0.75
N GLU A 121 -8.21 -1.73 -0.49
CA GLU A 121 -8.93 -2.45 -1.53
C GLU A 121 -10.28 -1.78 -1.76
N LEU A 122 -10.50 -1.25 -2.96
CA LEU A 122 -11.65 -0.42 -3.31
C LEU A 122 -12.45 -1.08 -4.43
N ASN A 123 -13.76 -1.22 -4.25
CA ASN A 123 -14.65 -1.53 -5.37
C ASN A 123 -14.76 -0.29 -6.27
N PRO A 124 -14.35 -0.34 -7.55
CA PRO A 124 -14.32 0.84 -8.41
C PRO A 124 -15.70 1.35 -8.83
N LEU A 125 -16.76 0.55 -8.69
CA LEU A 125 -18.13 0.96 -9.04
C LEU A 125 -18.83 1.66 -7.88
N THR A 126 -18.71 1.10 -6.67
CA THR A 126 -19.42 1.60 -5.48
C THR A 126 -18.57 2.52 -4.61
N LEU A 127 -17.24 2.54 -4.83
CA LEU A 127 -16.24 3.20 -3.99
C LEU A 127 -16.24 2.71 -2.53
N GLU A 128 -16.77 1.51 -2.29
CA GLU A 128 -16.69 0.84 -1.00
C GLU A 128 -15.29 0.29 -0.75
N VAL A 129 -14.75 0.56 0.43
CA VAL A 129 -13.51 -0.05 0.91
C VAL A 129 -13.83 -1.47 1.36
N VAL A 130 -13.41 -2.45 0.57
CA VAL A 130 -13.63 -3.89 0.81
C VAL A 130 -12.64 -4.41 1.87
N TRP A 131 -11.42 -3.88 1.88
CA TRP A 131 -10.40 -4.24 2.85
C TRP A 131 -9.44 -3.07 3.08
N THR A 132 -8.91 -2.97 4.30
CA THR A 132 -7.85 -2.04 4.66
C THR A 132 -7.04 -2.59 5.83
N ASN A 133 -5.79 -2.19 5.95
CA ASN A 133 -4.93 -2.53 7.09
C ASN A 133 -5.20 -1.68 8.34
N GLN A 134 -6.24 -0.85 8.30
CA GLN A 134 -6.67 0.00 9.40
C GLN A 134 -7.98 -0.49 10.02
N PRO A 135 -8.31 -0.06 11.25
CA PRO A 135 -9.60 -0.39 11.86
C PRO A 135 -10.75 0.00 10.94
N ALA A 136 -11.73 -0.88 10.79
CA ALA A 136 -13.00 -0.53 10.16
C ALA A 136 -13.66 0.60 10.97
N GLY A 137 -13.86 1.76 10.33
CA GLY A 137 -14.64 2.88 10.86
C GLY A 137 -13.88 4.20 11.09
N GLY A 138 -12.62 4.30 10.65
CA GLY A 138 -11.89 5.58 10.63
C GLY A 138 -11.44 6.08 12.00
N PRO A 139 -11.05 7.36 12.12
CA PRO A 139 -10.56 7.93 13.38
C PRO A 139 -11.61 7.78 14.49
N GLY A 140 -11.25 7.11 15.59
CA GLY A 140 -12.12 6.94 16.76
C GLY A 140 -12.92 5.64 16.82
N SER A 141 -12.75 4.72 15.87
CA SER A 141 -13.35 3.38 15.97
C SER A 141 -12.69 2.52 17.04
N PRO A 142 -13.45 1.62 17.71
CA PRO A 142 -12.90 0.73 18.73
C PRO A 142 -11.74 -0.09 18.16
N PRO A 143 -10.81 -0.56 19.01
CA PRO A 143 -9.61 -1.28 18.56
C PRO A 143 -10.02 -2.60 17.91
N SER A 144 -10.32 -2.57 16.62
CA SER A 144 -10.13 -3.73 15.76
C SER A 144 -8.64 -3.85 15.46
N LYS A 145 -8.21 -5.07 15.18
CA LYS A 145 -6.85 -5.37 14.78
C LYS A 145 -6.47 -4.46 13.60
N SER A 146 -5.29 -3.86 13.69
CA SER A 146 -4.78 -2.96 12.67
C SER A 146 -3.27 -3.15 12.54
N LEU A 147 -2.77 -3.00 11.31
CA LEU A 147 -1.35 -2.98 11.02
C LEU A 147 -0.93 -1.51 10.84
N ARG A 148 -0.08 -1.01 11.74
CA ARG A 148 0.44 0.36 11.66
C ARG A 148 1.66 0.39 10.75
N ILE A 149 1.58 1.17 9.68
CA ILE A 149 2.65 1.43 8.72
C ILE A 149 2.66 2.91 8.36
N TYR A 150 3.83 3.44 8.03
CA TYR A 150 3.97 4.78 7.51
C TYR A 150 5.15 4.90 6.52
N SER A 151 4.80 5.24 5.28
CA SER A 151 5.75 5.66 4.26
C SER A 151 5.19 6.86 3.52
N GLY A 152 5.70 8.07 3.78
CA GLY A 152 5.19 9.31 3.18
C GLY A 152 5.48 9.49 1.67
N HIS A 153 6.25 8.58 1.09
CA HIS A 153 6.55 8.46 -0.33
C HIS A 153 6.91 7.00 -0.65
N ILE A 154 7.08 6.68 -1.95
CA ILE A 154 7.36 5.31 -2.46
C ILE A 154 6.36 4.28 -1.91
N SER A 155 6.66 2.99 -1.97
CA SER A 155 5.80 1.88 -1.48
C SER A 155 4.93 1.22 -2.54
N SER A 156 4.48 0.02 -2.21
CA SER A 156 3.55 -0.79 -3.00
C SER A 156 2.78 -1.75 -2.11
N ALA A 157 1.65 -2.23 -2.60
CA ALA A 157 0.93 -3.37 -2.06
C ALA A 157 0.61 -4.35 -3.19
N GLN A 158 0.63 -5.65 -2.91
CA GLN A 158 0.34 -6.72 -3.86
C GLN A 158 -0.53 -7.78 -3.19
N ARG A 159 -1.70 -8.06 -3.77
CA ARG A 159 -2.53 -9.20 -3.37
C ARG A 159 -1.88 -10.49 -3.87
N LEU A 160 -1.89 -11.53 -3.04
CA LEU A 160 -1.29 -12.83 -3.32
C LEU A 160 -2.35 -13.91 -3.53
N VAL A 161 -1.95 -15.02 -4.17
CA VAL A 161 -2.84 -16.15 -4.53
C VAL A 161 -3.50 -16.77 -3.29
N ASN A 162 -2.78 -16.83 -2.17
CA ASN A 162 -3.29 -17.34 -0.89
C ASN A 162 -4.23 -16.36 -0.16
N GLY A 163 -4.52 -15.19 -0.75
CA GLY A 163 -5.34 -14.15 -0.14
C GLY A 163 -4.56 -13.19 0.75
N ASN A 164 -3.29 -13.42 1.04
CA ASN A 164 -2.47 -12.47 1.79
C ASN A 164 -2.19 -11.21 0.96
N THR A 165 -1.76 -10.15 1.65
CA THR A 165 -1.25 -8.93 1.01
C THR A 165 0.20 -8.74 1.39
N LEU A 166 1.08 -8.67 0.39
CA LEU A 166 2.45 -8.19 0.57
C LEU A 166 2.43 -6.65 0.52
N ILE A 167 2.98 -6.02 1.54
CA ILE A 167 3.09 -4.58 1.70
C ILE A 167 4.58 -4.22 1.72
N ASN A 168 4.99 -3.28 0.87
CA ASN A 168 6.31 -2.66 0.89
C ASN A 168 6.17 -1.27 1.52
N GLU A 169 6.53 -1.11 2.78
CA GLU A 169 6.71 0.20 3.43
C GLU A 169 8.06 0.78 2.98
N GLY A 170 8.04 1.40 1.81
CA GLY A 170 9.27 1.59 1.05
C GLY A 170 10.28 2.54 1.68
N ALA A 171 9.83 3.57 2.43
CA ALA A 171 10.73 4.55 3.07
C ALA A 171 11.59 3.95 4.20
N SER A 172 11.15 2.85 4.82
CA SER A 172 11.91 2.11 5.83
C SER A 172 12.57 0.85 5.26
N GLY A 173 12.40 0.57 3.96
CA GLY A 173 12.87 -0.67 3.33
C GLY A 173 12.25 -1.92 3.96
N HIS A 174 11.06 -1.78 4.53
CA HIS A 174 10.37 -2.81 5.31
C HIS A 174 9.28 -3.46 4.47
N PHE A 175 9.17 -4.77 4.55
CA PHE A 175 8.24 -5.58 3.79
C PHE A 175 7.48 -6.50 4.74
N ILE A 176 6.17 -6.56 4.56
CA ILE A 176 5.27 -7.27 5.47
C ILE A 176 4.29 -8.07 4.63
N GLU A 177 4.19 -9.38 4.84
CA GLU A 177 3.07 -10.17 4.34
C GLU A 177 2.04 -10.33 5.46
N VAL A 178 0.80 -9.95 5.18
CA VAL A 178 -0.30 -10.07 6.13
C VAL A 178 -1.47 -10.90 5.60
N THR A 179 -2.13 -11.64 6.49
CA THR A 179 -3.42 -12.29 6.22
C THR A 179 -4.53 -11.26 6.03
N PRO A 180 -5.70 -11.65 5.46
CA PRO A 180 -6.88 -10.79 5.43
C PRO A 180 -7.28 -10.24 6.82
N GLU A 181 -7.05 -11.03 7.87
CA GLU A 181 -7.30 -10.70 9.27
C GLU A 181 -6.17 -9.88 9.91
N LEU A 182 -5.15 -9.48 9.14
CA LEU A 182 -3.99 -8.68 9.55
C LEU A 182 -2.99 -9.38 10.48
N ASP A 183 -2.91 -10.71 10.46
CA ASP A 183 -1.78 -11.44 11.06
C ASP A 183 -0.55 -11.24 10.19
N VAL A 184 0.57 -10.83 10.80
CA VAL A 184 1.86 -10.78 10.11
C VAL A 184 2.41 -12.19 10.01
N VAL A 185 2.56 -12.70 8.79
CA VAL A 185 3.06 -14.05 8.52
C VAL A 185 4.47 -14.05 7.91
N TRP A 186 4.94 -12.89 7.47
CA TRP A 186 6.32 -12.67 7.05
C TRP A 186 6.69 -11.19 7.23
N ASP A 187 7.91 -10.95 7.67
CA ASP A 187 8.46 -9.64 7.97
C ASP A 187 9.94 -9.62 7.58
N TYR A 188 10.35 -8.57 6.85
CA TYR A 188 11.72 -8.40 6.41
C TYR A 188 12.07 -6.92 6.29
N VAL A 189 13.29 -6.56 6.71
CA VAL A 189 13.85 -5.22 6.51
C VAL A 189 15.09 -5.33 5.63
N SER A 190 15.12 -4.58 4.53
CA SER A 190 16.25 -4.53 3.62
C SER A 190 17.53 -4.08 4.34
N PRO A 191 18.62 -4.87 4.33
CA PRO A 191 19.89 -4.50 4.94
C PRO A 191 20.74 -3.61 4.01
N TYR A 192 20.24 -3.30 2.80
CA TYR A 192 21.01 -2.58 1.79
C TYR A 192 20.79 -1.07 1.91
N PHE A 193 21.73 -0.39 2.56
CA PHE A 193 21.73 1.06 2.71
C PHE A 193 22.46 1.76 1.57
N SER A 194 21.98 2.96 1.21
CA SER A 194 22.64 3.86 0.27
C SER A 194 24.05 4.20 0.74
N LYS A 195 25.03 4.19 -0.17
CA LYS A 195 26.40 4.68 0.12
C LYS A 195 26.45 6.16 0.52
N ARG A 196 25.37 6.91 0.24
CA ARG A 196 25.26 8.36 0.50
C ARG A 196 24.40 8.70 1.73
N GLY A 197 23.93 7.72 2.52
CA GLY A 197 23.17 8.01 3.74
C GLY A 197 22.59 6.78 4.45
N LEU A 198 21.96 6.99 5.60
CA LEU A 198 21.33 5.94 6.43
C LEU A 198 19.94 5.50 5.92
N MET A 199 19.72 5.54 4.61
CA MET A 199 18.44 5.17 3.98
C MET A 199 18.56 3.84 3.24
N ASN A 200 17.61 2.94 3.46
CA ASN A 200 17.46 1.64 2.79
C ASN A 200 16.20 1.59 1.92
N HIS A 201 15.82 2.72 1.31
CA HIS A 201 14.58 2.88 0.56
C HIS A 201 14.38 1.82 -0.52
N VAL A 202 13.16 1.29 -0.63
CA VAL A 202 12.76 0.37 -1.68
C VAL A 202 11.53 0.89 -2.41
N TYR A 203 11.68 1.15 -3.71
CA TYR A 203 10.64 1.80 -4.50
C TYR A 203 9.36 0.96 -4.60
N ARG A 204 9.50 -0.30 -5.02
CA ARG A 204 8.43 -1.32 -5.10
C ARG A 204 9.00 -2.70 -4.80
N ALA A 205 8.14 -3.58 -4.31
CA ALA A 205 8.43 -5.00 -4.14
C ALA A 205 7.29 -5.84 -4.66
N TYR A 206 7.64 -6.98 -5.26
CA TYR A 206 6.70 -7.98 -5.74
C TYR A 206 7.18 -9.35 -5.28
N ARG A 207 6.26 -10.16 -4.76
CA ARG A 207 6.46 -11.59 -4.64
C ARG A 207 6.19 -12.22 -6.01
N VAL A 208 7.12 -13.06 -6.44
CA VAL A 208 7.02 -13.83 -7.68
C VAL A 208 7.04 -15.32 -7.36
N PRO A 209 6.39 -16.18 -8.18
CA PRO A 209 6.50 -17.63 -8.03
C PRO A 209 7.95 -18.11 -8.15
N TYR A 210 8.31 -19.19 -7.44
CA TYR A 210 9.63 -19.80 -7.57
C TYR A 210 9.96 -20.21 -9.02
N ASP A 211 8.95 -20.64 -9.78
CA ASP A 211 9.10 -21.07 -11.18
C ASP A 211 9.56 -19.95 -12.13
N TRP A 212 9.51 -18.68 -11.71
CA TRP A 212 10.10 -17.56 -12.46
C TRP A 212 11.63 -17.51 -12.36
N VAL A 213 12.21 -18.25 -11.41
CA VAL A 213 13.66 -18.31 -11.16
C VAL A 213 14.08 -19.79 -11.08
N PRO A 214 13.90 -20.58 -12.15
CA PRO A 214 14.12 -22.03 -12.14
C PRO A 214 15.56 -22.44 -11.87
N GLN A 215 16.51 -21.51 -11.96
CA GLN A 215 17.92 -21.72 -11.63
C GLN A 215 18.21 -21.79 -10.11
N VAL A 216 17.24 -21.42 -9.26
CA VAL A 216 17.37 -21.48 -7.81
C VAL A 216 16.56 -22.67 -7.30
N GLU A 217 17.22 -23.55 -6.52
CA GLU A 217 16.53 -24.64 -5.85
C GLU A 217 15.46 -24.06 -4.90
N LYS A 218 14.23 -24.59 -4.98
CA LYS A 218 13.14 -24.14 -4.13
C LYS A 218 13.52 -24.36 -2.66
N PRO A 219 13.63 -23.31 -1.84
CA PRO A 219 14.02 -23.46 -0.45
C PRO A 219 12.92 -24.19 0.34
N ALA A 220 13.33 -24.90 1.40
CA ALA A 220 12.40 -25.42 2.38
C ALA A 220 11.81 -24.26 3.20
N GLU A 221 10.49 -24.17 3.24
CA GLU A 221 9.78 -23.20 4.07
C GLU A 221 9.68 -23.75 5.50
N ILE A 222 10.40 -23.11 6.42
CA ILE A 222 10.43 -23.50 7.84
C ILE A 222 9.63 -22.47 8.63
N ALA A 223 8.57 -22.90 9.29
CA ALA A 223 7.80 -22.03 10.18
C ALA A 223 8.69 -21.56 11.34
N LEU A 224 8.78 -20.24 11.53
CA LEU A 224 9.39 -19.68 12.73
C LEU A 224 8.35 -19.68 13.85
N PRO A 225 8.68 -20.17 15.06
CA PRO A 225 7.78 -20.07 16.19
C PRO A 225 7.55 -18.59 16.53
N GLU A 226 6.35 -18.27 17.00
CA GLU A 226 6.04 -16.93 17.50
C GLU A 226 7.04 -16.56 18.59
N ILE A 227 7.67 -15.39 18.44
CA ILE A 227 8.60 -14.88 19.44
C ILE A 227 7.76 -14.28 20.56
N ASP A 228 7.91 -14.79 21.78
CA ASP A 228 7.35 -14.14 22.97
C ASP A 228 8.01 -12.77 23.16
N ILE A 229 7.37 -11.73 22.65
CA ILE A 229 7.85 -10.35 22.71
C ILE A 229 7.82 -9.76 24.14
N SER A 230 7.17 -10.43 25.09
CA SER A 230 7.28 -10.06 26.52
C SER A 230 8.66 -10.45 27.08
N SER A 231 9.29 -11.43 26.44
CA SER A 231 10.68 -11.76 26.65
C SER A 231 11.52 -11.07 25.57
N PHE A 232 12.41 -10.15 25.94
CA PHE A 232 13.37 -9.54 25.00
C PHE A 232 14.45 -10.54 24.53
N ARG A 233 14.08 -11.80 24.24
CA ARG A 233 14.96 -12.91 23.90
C ARG A 233 14.34 -13.78 22.81
N VAL A 234 15.11 -14.01 21.74
CA VAL A 234 14.76 -15.01 20.72
C VAL A 234 15.04 -16.41 21.28
N PRO A 235 14.13 -17.40 21.12
CA PRO A 235 14.40 -18.78 21.48
C PRO A 235 15.75 -19.28 20.93
N GLY A 236 16.58 -19.89 21.78
CA GLY A 236 17.93 -20.34 21.41
C GLY A 236 19.05 -19.30 21.57
N SER A 237 18.74 -18.05 21.92
CA SER A 237 19.76 -17.04 22.26
C SER A 237 20.64 -17.48 23.44
N PRO A 238 21.97 -17.26 23.40
CA PRO A 238 22.85 -17.57 24.52
C PRO A 238 22.36 -16.93 25.82
N LYS A 239 22.50 -17.63 26.95
CA LYS A 239 22.29 -17.04 28.28
C LYS A 239 23.38 -16.00 28.55
N THR A 240 23.22 -14.80 28.01
CA THR A 240 24.12 -13.69 28.29
C THR A 240 23.97 -13.28 29.76
N LYS A 241 25.11 -13.35 30.47
CA LYS A 241 25.33 -12.69 31.76
C LYS A 241 25.28 -11.18 31.49
N VAL A 242 24.60 -10.41 32.36
CA VAL A 242 24.59 -8.94 32.25
C VAL A 242 26.04 -8.45 32.24
N LEU A 243 26.47 -7.86 31.12
CA LEU A 243 27.86 -7.40 30.96
C LEU A 243 28.12 -6.08 31.70
N LYS A 244 27.13 -5.20 31.75
CA LYS A 244 27.21 -3.92 32.47
C LYS A 244 25.80 -3.36 32.73
N THR A 245 25.55 -2.90 33.95
CA THR A 245 24.36 -2.14 34.31
C THR A 245 24.78 -0.70 34.55
N THR A 246 24.19 0.26 33.82
CA THR A 246 24.40 1.69 34.07
C THR A 246 23.12 2.26 34.67
N ARG A 247 23.19 2.77 35.90
CA ARG A 247 22.10 3.57 36.48
C ARG A 247 22.31 5.02 36.06
N ILE A 248 21.35 5.56 35.33
CA ILE A 248 21.28 6.99 35.01
C ILE A 248 20.54 7.65 36.18
N ARG A 249 21.18 8.63 36.82
CA ARG A 249 20.56 9.53 37.81
C ARG A 249 20.05 10.77 37.11
#